data_AF-A0A3C1W6C2-F1
#
_entry.id   AF-A0A3C1W6C2-F1
#
_cell.length_a   1.000
_cell.length_b   1.000
_cell.length_c   1.000
_cell.angle_alpha   90.00
_cell.angle_beta   90.00
_cell.angle_gamma   90.00
#
_symmetry.space_group_name_H-M   'P 1'
#
loop_
_entity.id
_entity.type
_entity.pdbx_description
1 polymer ?
#
loop_
_entity_poly.entity_id
_entity_poly.type
_entity_poly.pdbx_seq_one_letter_code
_entity_poly.pdbx_strand_id
1 'polypeptide(L)'
;MIYALRSTFHALIWLLTASIAWSDDRLSGGDTTVFVTNDKAFARPLANISRLTRRQHTVGNSFFNQNWVASPASTTSRDGLG
;
A
#
# COMPACT_ATOMS: atom_id res chain seq x y z
N MET A 1 15.89 13.42 46.30
CA MET A 1 15.51 14.28 45.15
C MET A 1 15.94 13.66 43.79
N ILE A 2 15.97 12.33 43.65
CA ILE A 2 16.39 11.63 42.40
C ILE A 2 15.22 10.81 41.80
N TYR A 3 14.25 10.40 42.63
CA TYR A 3 13.06 9.65 42.20
C TYR A 3 12.07 10.47 41.35
N ALA A 4 11.94 11.77 41.61
CA ALA A 4 11.04 12.65 40.87
C ALA A 4 11.49 12.92 39.42
N LEU A 5 12.80 12.97 39.16
CA LEU A 5 13.37 13.21 37.82
C LEU A 5 13.27 11.97 36.90
N ARG A 6 13.29 10.75 37.46
CA ARG A 6 13.08 9.52 36.67
C ARG A 6 11.62 9.38 36.24
N SER A 7 10.66 9.84 37.04
CA SER A 7 9.23 9.72 36.75
C SER A 7 8.76 10.61 35.60
N THR A 8 9.28 11.83 35.51
CA THR A 8 8.91 12.79 34.44
C THR A 8 9.46 12.37 33.08
N PHE A 9 10.64 11.74 33.04
CA PHE A 9 11.23 11.25 31.79
C PHE A 9 10.41 10.10 31.17
N HIS A 10 9.88 9.19 31.98
CA HIS A 10 9.01 8.11 31.50
C HIS A 10 7.65 8.67 31.05
N ALA A 11 7.09 9.64 31.77
CA ALA A 11 5.85 10.30 31.37
C ALA A 11 6.00 11.05 30.04
N LEU A 12 7.13 11.72 29.81
CA LEU A 12 7.42 12.42 28.56
C LEU A 12 7.59 11.46 27.38
N ILE A 13 8.26 10.32 27.59
CA ILE A 13 8.38 9.26 26.57
C ILE A 13 7.00 8.67 26.23
N TRP A 14 6.15 8.40 27.23
CA TRP A 14 4.79 7.92 27.01
C TRP A 14 3.90 8.92 26.26
N LEU A 15 4.02 10.22 26.56
CA LEU A 15 3.30 11.28 25.83
C LEU A 15 3.81 11.43 24.39
N LEU A 16 5.13 11.29 24.18
CA LEU A 16 5.73 11.36 22.86
C LEU A 16 5.35 10.16 21.98
N THR A 17 5.23 8.94 22.55
CA THR A 17 4.80 7.74 21.80
C THR A 17 3.30 7.70 21.55
N ALA A 18 2.46 8.19 22.47
CA ALA A 18 1.02 8.28 22.28
C ALA A 18 0.62 9.19 21.11
N SER A 19 1.44 10.20 20.82
CA SER A 19 1.26 11.15 19.71
C SER A 19 1.41 10.51 18.32
N ILE A 20 2.00 9.31 18.23
CA ILE A 20 2.33 8.61 16.96
C ILE A 20 1.19 7.66 16.53
N ALA A 21 0.14 7.51 17.35
CA ALA A 21 -0.87 6.46 17.17
C ALA A 21 -2.23 6.90 16.56
N TRP A 22 -2.34 8.10 15.98
CA TRP A 22 -3.58 8.52 15.30
C TRP A 22 -3.58 8.08 13.83
N SER A 23 -3.88 6.80 13.57
CA SER A 23 -4.29 6.33 12.25
C SER A 23 -5.80 6.19 12.21
N ASP A 24 -6.45 6.64 11.12
CA ASP A 24 -7.84 6.22 10.87
C ASP A 24 -7.83 4.73 10.52
N ASP A 25 -8.34 3.89 11.41
CA ASP A 25 -8.39 2.42 11.25
C ASP A 25 -9.14 1.97 9.99
N ARG A 26 -9.94 2.85 9.38
CA ARG A 26 -10.60 2.59 8.09
C ARG A 26 -9.62 2.65 6.91
N LEU A 27 -8.47 3.31 7.07
CA LEU A 27 -7.47 3.53 6.04
C LEU A 27 -6.31 2.52 6.16
N SER A 28 -6.53 1.29 5.70
CA SER A 28 -5.51 0.23 5.74
C SER A 28 -4.21 0.57 4.98
N GLY A 29 -4.27 1.49 4.03
CA GLY A 29 -3.11 2.03 3.31
C GLY A 29 -2.81 3.51 3.60
N GLY A 30 -3.37 4.08 4.67
CA GLY A 30 -3.30 5.53 4.94
C GLY A 30 -3.86 6.34 3.76
N ASP A 31 -3.14 7.39 3.37
CA ASP A 31 -3.47 8.27 2.24
C ASP A 31 -3.56 7.55 0.88
N THR A 32 -3.07 6.30 0.79
CA THR A 32 -3.11 5.52 -0.45
C THR A 32 -4.35 4.65 -0.58
N THR A 33 -5.16 4.54 0.48
CA THR A 33 -6.34 3.67 0.56
C THR A 33 -7.34 3.95 -0.55
N VAL A 34 -7.80 2.90 -1.22
CA VAL A 34 -8.93 2.97 -2.17
C VAL A 34 -10.00 2.00 -1.71
N PHE A 35 -11.20 2.53 -1.46
CA PHE A 35 -12.35 1.72 -1.06
C PHE A 35 -13.00 1.07 -2.28
N VAL A 36 -12.77 -0.24 -2.46
CA VAL A 36 -13.40 -1.08 -3.50
C VAL A 36 -13.77 -2.41 -2.89
N THR A 37 -15.03 -2.80 -3.03
CA THR A 37 -15.60 -4.03 -2.44
C THR A 37 -15.91 -5.12 -3.46
N ASN A 38 -15.56 -4.89 -4.74
CA ASN A 38 -15.73 -5.87 -5.81
C ASN A 38 -14.42 -6.62 -6.13
N ASP A 39 -14.45 -7.48 -7.15
CA ASP A 39 -13.32 -8.27 -7.64
C ASP A 39 -12.12 -7.43 -8.12
N LYS A 40 -12.29 -6.12 -8.32
CA LYS A 40 -11.23 -5.20 -8.75
C LYS A 40 -10.49 -4.54 -7.59
N ALA A 41 -10.69 -4.96 -6.34
CA ALA A 41 -10.01 -4.37 -5.19
C ALA A 41 -8.48 -4.35 -5.34
N PHE A 42 -7.88 -5.45 -5.82
CA PHE A 42 -6.44 -5.56 -6.05
C PHE A 42 -5.95 -5.01 -7.39
N ALA A 43 -6.87 -4.51 -8.23
CA ALA A 43 -6.55 -3.89 -9.52
C ALA A 43 -6.51 -2.35 -9.43
N ARG A 44 -6.68 -1.77 -8.23
CA ARG A 44 -6.68 -0.32 -8.05
C ARG A 44 -5.26 0.20 -7.79
N PRO A 45 -4.86 1.30 -8.46
CA PRO A 45 -3.65 2.00 -8.08
C PRO A 45 -3.85 2.75 -6.76
N LEU A 46 -2.75 3.17 -6.13
CA LEU A 46 -2.77 4.06 -4.96
C LEU A 46 -3.64 5.31 -5.25
N ALA A 47 -4.44 5.74 -4.26
CA ALA A 47 -5.33 6.90 -4.41
C ALA A 47 -4.58 8.17 -4.85
N ASN A 48 -3.38 8.38 -4.32
CA ASN A 48 -2.52 9.53 -4.54
C ASN A 48 -1.46 9.33 -5.65
N ILE A 49 -1.59 8.29 -6.49
CA ILE A 49 -0.59 8.00 -7.53
C ILE A 49 -0.42 9.17 -8.53
N SER A 50 0.81 9.40 -9.00
CA SER A 50 1.09 10.41 -10.04
C SER A 50 0.45 10.02 -11.38
N ARG A 51 0.29 10.98 -12.32
CA ARG A 51 -0.22 10.68 -13.66
C ARG A 51 0.68 9.69 -14.43
N LEU A 52 2.00 9.86 -14.33
CA LEU A 52 2.97 8.99 -15.01
C LEU A 52 2.91 7.57 -14.45
N THR A 53 2.98 7.43 -13.13
CA THR A 53 2.97 6.12 -12.47
C THR A 53 1.61 5.43 -12.63
N ARG A 54 0.50 6.18 -12.72
CA ARG A 54 -0.82 5.61 -13.04
C ARG A 54 -0.83 4.90 -14.39
N ARG A 55 -0.16 5.45 -15.42
CA ARG A 55 -0.03 4.77 -16.72
C ARG A 55 0.75 3.47 -16.59
N GLN A 56 1.86 3.47 -15.85
CA GLN A 56 2.67 2.27 -15.60
C GLN A 56 1.83 1.19 -14.88
N HIS A 57 1.07 1.58 -13.85
CA HIS A 57 0.14 0.68 -13.16
C HIS A 57 -0.90 0.09 -14.12
N THR A 58 -1.54 0.90 -14.98
CA THR A 58 -2.51 0.40 -15.96
C THR A 58 -1.90 -0.64 -16.89
N VAL A 59 -0.66 -0.42 -17.35
CA VAL A 59 0.07 -1.38 -18.19
C VAL A 59 0.31 -2.69 -17.44
N GLY A 60 0.84 -2.64 -16.21
CA GLY A 60 1.05 -3.82 -15.37
C GLY A 60 -0.25 -4.59 -15.04
N ASN A 61 -1.32 -3.87 -14.70
CA ASN A 61 -2.62 -4.46 -14.46
C ASN A 61 -3.16 -5.17 -15.72
N SER A 62 -2.90 -4.63 -16.91
CA SER A 62 -3.27 -5.30 -18.16
C SER A 62 -2.53 -6.62 -18.35
N PHE A 63 -1.24 -6.71 -18.01
CA PHE A 63 -0.50 -7.98 -18.05
C PHE A 63 -1.09 -8.99 -17.06
N PHE A 64 -1.39 -8.54 -15.83
CA PHE A 64 -1.91 -9.42 -14.78
C PHE A 64 -3.29 -10.01 -15.08
N ASN A 65 -4.11 -9.32 -15.88
CA ASN A 65 -5.46 -9.75 -16.26
C ASN A 65 -5.51 -10.53 -17.60
N GLN A 66 -4.36 -10.87 -18.19
CA GLN A 66 -4.27 -11.76 -19.34
C GLN A 66 -4.15 -13.22 -18.88
N ASN A 67 -4.45 -14.16 -19.78
CA ASN A 67 -4.27 -15.58 -19.49
C ASN A 67 -2.78 -15.92 -19.48
N TRP A 68 -2.34 -16.60 -18.43
CA TRP A 68 -0.94 -17.02 -18.30
C TRP A 68 -0.77 -18.38 -18.98
N VAL A 69 0.36 -18.56 -19.66
CA VAL A 69 0.69 -19.82 -20.32
C VAL A 69 1.90 -20.46 -19.62
N ALA A 70 1.87 -21.77 -19.45
CA ALA A 70 2.97 -22.50 -18.83
C ALA A 70 4.20 -22.46 -19.73
N SER A 71 5.37 -22.15 -19.15
CA SER A 71 6.65 -22.24 -19.85
C SER A 71 6.96 -23.70 -20.25
N PRO A 72 7.61 -23.94 -21.40
CA PRO A 72 8.06 -22.99 -22.40
C PRO A 72 6.97 -22.71 -23.45
N ALA A 73 6.31 -21.56 -23.34
CA ALA A 73 5.33 -21.10 -24.31
C ALA A 73 5.40 -19.57 -24.43
N SER A 74 5.16 -19.08 -25.64
CA SER A 74 5.04 -17.65 -25.94
C SER A 74 3.66 -17.38 -26.52
N THR A 75 3.06 -16.23 -26.22
CA THR A 75 1.81 -15.81 -26.87
C THR A 75 2.17 -15.05 -28.14
N THR A 76 1.31 -15.11 -29.17
CA THR A 76 1.57 -14.35 -30.41
C THR A 76 1.56 -12.84 -30.16
N SER A 77 0.93 -12.40 -29.07
CA SER A 77 0.80 -10.98 -28.72
C SER A 77 1.97 -10.44 -27.91
N ARG A 78 2.65 -11.25 -27.08
CA ARG A 78 3.69 -10.82 -26.12
C ARG A 78 4.66 -11.97 -25.76
N ASP A 79 5.81 -11.63 -25.20
CA ASP A 79 6.97 -12.49 -24.91
C ASP A 79 6.77 -13.56 -23.80
N GLY A 80 5.54 -13.98 -23.52
CA GLY A 80 5.24 -15.21 -22.77
C GLY A 80 4.80 -15.04 -21.32
N LEU A 81 4.45 -13.83 -20.87
CA LEU A 81 3.86 -13.61 -19.53
C LEU A 81 2.36 -13.20 -19.59
N GLY A 82 1.74 -13.38 -20.76
CA GLY A 82 0.42 -12.87 -21.15
C GLY A 82 0.51 -12.15 -22.48
#